data_AF-A0A970VLA7-F1
#
_entry.id   AF-A0A970VLA7-F1
#
_cell.length_a   1.000
_cell.length_b   1.000
_cell.length_c   1.000
_cell.angle_alpha   90.00
_cell.angle_beta   90.00
_cell.angle_gamma   90.00
#
_symmetry.space_group_name_H-M   'P 1'
#
loop_
_entity.id
_entity.type
_entity.pdbx_description
1 polymer ?
#
loop_
_entity_poly.entity_id
_entity_poly.type
_entity_poly.pdbx_seq_one_letter_code
_entity_poly.pdbx_strand_id
1 'polypeptide(L)'
;MMKKQILSFLFCVLFLSGIAHTAFAYDTPQHNKTYEKVLFGPNGTHKLSQKAEEALTVIEYALYLSVDSFDQRGQDELDYLRKAGVNVLPDKIEDFSFLSNQHHERYTHMGWVHTYSIDLAQWHSIRKPMLISAVNNALDFGVSGWLIELDNAGWVSTDESIYDKKCVSFAALMYYVHILGDHSGNTYTTDPDRIPLGHRNYGETNRDIIYDLQEHLAVIFAAQSDSDTYKKLMDELSREGKEIRQLAQSRITKEDYLQYQEYAASIVDILATYVPKLLENEAFFANVFYK
;
A
#
# COMPACT_ATOMS: atom_id res chain seq x y z
N MET A 1 -44.09 -35.23 18.36
CA MET A 1 -43.85 -34.17 17.34
C MET A 1 -42.74 -33.20 17.75
N MET A 2 -42.72 -32.67 18.98
CA MET A 2 -41.72 -31.68 19.44
C MET A 2 -40.24 -32.09 19.30
N LYS A 3 -39.89 -33.37 19.46
CA LYS A 3 -38.49 -33.84 19.32
C LYS A 3 -37.92 -33.68 17.90
N LYS A 4 -38.77 -33.76 16.85
CA LYS A 4 -38.33 -33.56 15.45
C LYS A 4 -38.17 -32.08 15.10
N GLN A 5 -38.98 -31.21 15.70
CA GLN A 5 -38.92 -29.76 15.52
C GLN A 5 -37.70 -29.13 16.21
N ILE A 6 -37.32 -29.64 17.38
CA ILE A 6 -36.09 -29.23 18.09
C ILE A 6 -34.85 -29.67 17.31
N LEU A 7 -34.86 -30.87 16.71
CA LEU A 7 -33.73 -31.35 15.91
C LEU A 7 -33.54 -30.53 14.62
N SER A 8 -34.63 -30.14 13.95
CA SER A 8 -34.58 -29.25 12.78
C SER A 8 -34.10 -27.85 13.13
N PHE A 9 -34.48 -27.31 14.30
CA PHE A 9 -33.99 -26.02 14.77
C PHE A 9 -32.49 -26.06 15.08
N LEU A 10 -31.99 -27.15 15.69
CA LEU A 10 -30.57 -27.38 15.94
C LEU A 10 -29.75 -27.50 14.64
N PHE A 11 -30.30 -28.13 13.61
CA PHE A 11 -29.66 -28.19 12.29
C PHE A 11 -29.61 -26.83 11.59
N CYS A 12 -30.65 -26.00 11.71
CA CYS A 12 -30.63 -24.63 11.17
C CYS A 12 -29.63 -23.72 11.90
N VAL A 13 -29.51 -23.84 13.23
CA VAL A 13 -28.51 -23.09 14.01
C VAL A 13 -27.09 -23.55 13.67
N LEU A 14 -26.88 -24.86 13.46
CA LEU A 14 -25.58 -25.41 13.04
C LEU A 14 -25.19 -25.02 11.61
N PHE A 15 -26.16 -24.88 10.70
CA PHE A 15 -25.92 -24.37 9.34
C PHE A 15 -25.66 -22.86 9.32
N LEU A 16 -26.27 -22.08 10.22
CA LEU A 16 -26.01 -20.64 10.37
C LEU A 16 -24.70 -20.35 11.11
N SER A 17 -24.18 -21.27 11.93
CA SER A 17 -22.84 -21.21 12.51
C SER A 17 -21.74 -21.79 11.60
N GLY A 18 -22.13 -22.29 10.42
CA GLY A 18 -21.25 -22.82 9.39
C GLY A 18 -20.49 -21.71 8.68
N ILE A 19 -19.55 -21.11 9.40
CA ILE A 19 -18.33 -20.48 8.89
C ILE A 19 -18.56 -19.42 7.82
N ALA A 20 -19.03 -18.24 8.27
CA ALA A 20 -18.40 -17.02 7.80
C ALA A 20 -16.91 -17.13 8.17
N HIS A 21 -16.10 -17.66 7.25
CA HIS A 21 -14.67 -17.37 7.30
C HIS A 21 -14.61 -15.86 7.09
N THR A 22 -14.48 -15.11 8.18
CA THR A 22 -13.88 -13.79 8.10
C THR A 22 -12.51 -14.05 7.48
N ALA A 23 -12.38 -13.77 6.18
CA ALA A 23 -11.08 -13.49 5.62
C ALA A 23 -10.52 -12.39 6.51
N PHE A 24 -9.57 -12.75 7.36
CA PHE A 24 -8.89 -11.80 8.22
C PHE A 24 -8.06 -10.95 7.27
N ALA A 25 -8.65 -9.85 6.78
CA ALA A 25 -7.87 -8.70 6.36
C ALA A 25 -6.98 -8.36 7.56
N TYR A 26 -5.67 -8.29 7.35
CA TYR A 26 -4.72 -7.99 8.40
C TYR A 26 -5.19 -6.70 9.12
N ASP A 27 -5.38 -6.75 10.44
CA ASP A 27 -5.89 -5.59 11.18
C ASP A 27 -4.96 -4.38 10.96
N THR A 28 -5.54 -3.19 10.71
CA THR A 28 -4.88 -1.89 10.49
C THR A 28 -3.61 -1.65 11.34
N PRO A 29 -3.53 -2.02 12.64
CA PRO A 29 -2.33 -1.82 13.45
C PRO A 29 -1.09 -2.59 12.97
N GLN A 30 -1.23 -3.66 12.19
CA GLN A 30 -0.11 -4.48 11.74
C GLN A 30 0.50 -3.97 10.42
N HIS A 31 -0.31 -3.39 9.54
CA HIS A 31 0.19 -2.66 8.36
C HIS A 31 0.97 -1.41 8.80
N ASN A 32 0.46 -0.67 9.79
CA ASN A 32 1.12 0.51 10.36
C ASN A 32 2.54 0.19 10.85
N LYS A 33 2.71 -0.91 11.60
CA LYS A 33 4.04 -1.37 12.03
C LYS A 33 4.99 -1.68 10.87
N THR A 34 4.47 -2.11 9.73
CA THR A 34 5.28 -2.42 8.54
C THR A 34 5.78 -1.15 7.87
N TYR A 35 4.92 -0.13 7.74
CA TYR A 35 5.30 1.21 7.30
C TYR A 35 6.35 1.82 8.23
N GLU A 36 6.07 1.82 9.53
CA GLU A 36 6.97 2.33 10.57
C GLU A 36 8.34 1.65 10.49
N LYS A 37 8.36 0.33 10.29
CA LYS A 37 9.60 -0.43 10.13
C LYS A 37 10.37 -0.04 8.87
N VAL A 38 9.69 0.17 7.74
CA VAL A 38 10.34 0.58 6.49
C VAL A 38 10.86 2.02 6.55
N LEU A 39 10.14 2.92 7.21
CA LEU A 39 10.51 4.32 7.34
C LEU A 39 11.58 4.54 8.41
N PHE A 40 11.48 3.90 9.57
CA PHE A 40 12.32 4.22 10.74
C PHE A 40 13.28 3.08 11.12
N GLY A 41 13.21 1.95 10.40
CA GLY A 41 14.06 0.79 10.59
C GLY A 41 13.52 -0.21 11.62
N PRO A 42 14.29 -1.27 11.94
CA PRO A 42 13.83 -2.40 12.77
C PRO A 42 13.38 -2.03 14.18
N ASN A 43 13.86 -0.90 14.70
CA ASN A 43 13.51 -0.41 16.03
C ASN A 43 12.26 0.50 16.02
N GLY A 44 11.62 0.72 14.86
CA GLY A 44 10.35 1.44 14.73
C GLY A 44 10.39 2.91 15.15
N THR A 45 9.25 3.41 15.62
CA THR A 45 8.92 4.81 15.91
C THR A 45 9.44 5.35 17.25
N HIS A 46 10.45 4.72 17.86
CA HIS A 46 10.96 5.20 19.14
C HIS A 46 11.52 6.63 19.02
N LYS A 47 10.75 7.59 19.57
CA LYS A 47 11.04 9.05 19.65
C LYS A 47 10.80 9.85 18.36
N LEU A 48 9.70 9.59 17.65
CA LEU A 48 9.25 10.53 16.64
C LEU A 48 8.95 11.91 17.25
N SER A 49 9.20 12.97 16.49
CA SER A 49 8.69 14.30 16.81
C SER A 49 7.18 14.33 16.56
N GLN A 50 6.45 15.24 17.20
CA GLN A 50 5.02 15.41 16.94
C GLN A 50 4.72 15.62 15.44
N LYS A 51 5.58 16.38 14.75
CA LYS A 51 5.48 16.60 13.29
C LYS A 51 5.61 15.30 12.51
N ALA A 52 6.55 14.43 12.89
CA ALA A 52 6.73 13.13 12.24
C ALA A 52 5.55 12.19 12.52
N GLU A 53 4.99 12.19 13.73
CA GLU A 53 3.80 11.41 14.09
C GLU A 53 2.56 11.86 13.30
N GLU A 54 2.36 13.18 13.17
CA GLU A 54 1.28 13.76 12.38
C GLU A 54 1.41 13.40 10.90
N ALA A 55 2.62 13.56 10.33
CA ALA A 55 2.90 13.20 8.94
C ALA A 55 2.69 11.70 8.68
N LEU A 56 3.14 10.84 9.59
CA LEU A 56 2.92 9.40 9.50
C LEU A 56 1.41 9.07 9.52
N THR A 57 0.66 9.66 10.46
CA THR A 57 -0.79 9.42 10.58
C THR A 57 -1.54 9.82 9.31
N VAL A 58 -1.19 10.97 8.70
CA VAL A 58 -1.76 11.41 7.41
C VAL A 58 -1.52 10.36 6.32
N ILE A 59 -0.31 9.80 6.23
CA ILE A 59 0.03 8.78 5.22
C ILE A 59 -0.70 7.46 5.50
N GLU A 60 -0.74 7.00 6.74
CA GLU A 60 -1.40 5.75 7.13
C GLU A 60 -2.91 5.79 6.87
N TYR A 61 -3.56 6.91 7.20
CA TYR A 61 -4.99 7.08 6.96
C TYR A 61 -5.31 7.16 5.47
N ALA A 62 -4.46 7.85 4.68
CA ALA A 62 -4.62 7.88 3.25
C ALA A 62 -4.39 6.50 2.59
N LEU A 63 -3.42 5.71 3.09
CA LEU A 63 -3.21 4.33 2.64
C LEU A 63 -4.41 3.46 2.95
N TYR A 64 -4.92 3.50 4.18
CA TYR A 64 -6.12 2.77 4.58
C TYR A 64 -7.30 3.12 3.65
N LEU A 65 -7.59 4.41 3.46
CA LEU A 65 -8.69 4.84 2.59
C LEU A 65 -8.47 4.44 1.12
N SER A 66 -7.23 4.44 0.65
CA SER A 66 -6.92 4.15 -0.75
C SER A 66 -6.92 2.66 -1.05
N VAL A 67 -6.51 1.82 -0.10
CA VAL A 67 -6.20 0.41 -0.36
C VAL A 67 -7.23 -0.53 0.29
N ASP A 68 -7.59 -0.28 1.54
CA ASP A 68 -8.35 -1.20 2.40
C ASP A 68 -9.77 -0.75 2.73
N SER A 69 -10.08 0.54 2.58
CA SER A 69 -11.44 1.02 2.84
C SER A 69 -12.39 0.50 1.76
N PHE A 70 -13.40 -0.25 2.18
CA PHE A 70 -14.57 -0.67 1.40
C PHE A 70 -15.78 -0.78 2.34
N ASP A 71 -16.97 -1.06 1.80
CA ASP A 71 -18.21 -1.20 2.58
C ASP A 71 -18.52 -0.02 3.53
N GLN A 72 -18.41 1.22 3.03
CA GLN A 72 -18.71 2.48 3.72
C GLN A 72 -17.89 2.76 5.00
N ARG A 73 -16.68 2.21 5.10
CA ARG A 73 -15.77 2.46 6.24
C ARG A 73 -14.78 3.59 5.95
N GLY A 74 -14.28 4.24 7.01
CA GLY A 74 -13.19 5.20 6.90
C GLY A 74 -13.55 6.67 7.13
N GLN A 75 -14.74 6.97 7.65
CA GLN A 75 -15.18 8.36 7.82
C GLN A 75 -14.26 9.13 8.78
N ASP A 76 -13.81 8.50 9.87
CA ASP A 76 -12.93 9.14 10.85
C ASP A 76 -11.57 9.49 10.23
N GLU A 77 -11.02 8.60 9.41
CA GLU A 77 -9.79 8.82 8.65
C GLU A 77 -9.96 9.94 7.62
N LEU A 78 -11.08 9.97 6.90
CA LEU A 78 -11.37 11.03 5.91
C LEU A 78 -11.50 12.40 6.60
N ASP A 79 -12.19 12.45 7.74
CA ASP A 79 -12.34 13.68 8.53
C ASP A 79 -11.01 14.16 9.10
N TYR A 80 -10.14 13.23 9.52
CA TYR A 80 -8.78 13.56 9.93
C TYR A 80 -7.96 14.16 8.78
N LEU A 81 -7.96 13.53 7.59
CA LEU A 81 -7.23 14.06 6.43
C LEU A 81 -7.72 15.47 6.04
N ARG A 82 -9.02 15.70 6.12
CA ARG A 82 -9.61 17.02 5.86
C ARG A 82 -9.14 18.05 6.88
N LYS A 83 -9.09 17.67 8.17
CA LYS A 83 -8.56 18.53 9.24
C LYS A 83 -7.06 18.80 9.09
N ALA A 84 -6.29 17.86 8.56
CA ALA A 84 -4.87 18.01 8.26
C ALA A 84 -4.60 18.89 7.02
N GLY A 85 -5.65 19.30 6.28
CA GLY A 85 -5.52 20.17 5.12
C GLY A 85 -5.05 19.44 3.86
N VAL A 86 -5.37 18.15 3.71
CA VAL A 86 -5.15 17.44 2.44
C VAL A 86 -6.16 17.96 1.41
N ASN A 87 -5.66 18.44 0.27
CA ASN A 87 -6.49 19.15 -0.72
C ASN A 87 -7.33 18.20 -1.59
N VAL A 88 -6.73 17.13 -2.13
CA VAL A 88 -7.46 16.16 -2.97
C VAL A 88 -8.13 15.14 -2.08
N LEU A 89 -9.38 15.40 -1.71
CA LEU A 89 -10.21 14.49 -0.92
C LEU A 89 -11.60 14.34 -1.55
N PRO A 90 -12.21 13.14 -1.46
CA PRO A 90 -13.63 13.00 -1.76
C PRO A 90 -14.48 13.74 -0.74
N ASP A 91 -15.70 14.11 -1.13
CA ASP A 91 -16.65 14.75 -0.22
C ASP A 91 -17.10 13.75 0.85
N LYS A 92 -17.32 12.50 0.45
CA LYS A 92 -17.86 11.44 1.31
C LYS A 92 -17.33 10.06 0.92
N ILE A 93 -17.41 9.11 1.85
CA ILE A 93 -16.93 7.74 1.64
C ILE A 93 -17.65 7.06 0.46
N GLU A 94 -18.93 7.35 0.25
CA GLU A 94 -19.73 6.74 -0.82
C GLU A 94 -19.22 7.05 -2.24
N ASP A 95 -18.39 8.09 -2.42
CA ASP A 95 -17.88 8.47 -3.74
C ASP A 95 -16.87 7.44 -4.30
N PHE A 96 -16.22 6.68 -3.42
CA PHE A 96 -15.21 5.68 -3.79
C PHE A 96 -15.38 4.34 -3.06
N SER A 97 -16.46 4.19 -2.29
CA SER A 97 -16.81 2.93 -1.63
C SER A 97 -17.42 1.96 -2.64
N PHE A 98 -17.09 0.69 -2.48
CA PHE A 98 -17.60 -0.40 -3.30
C PHE A 98 -17.84 -1.63 -2.44
N LEU A 99 -18.73 -2.51 -2.91
CA LEU A 99 -19.00 -3.80 -2.26
C LEU A 99 -18.11 -4.86 -2.90
N SER A 100 -17.27 -5.52 -2.12
CA SER A 100 -16.42 -6.61 -2.65
C SER A 100 -16.29 -7.83 -1.74
N ASN A 101 -16.87 -7.81 -0.53
CA ASN A 101 -16.74 -8.88 0.45
C ASN A 101 -15.25 -9.26 0.64
N GLN A 102 -14.86 -10.49 0.25
CA GLN A 102 -13.51 -11.04 0.40
C GLN A 102 -12.58 -10.71 -0.78
N HIS A 103 -13.07 -10.01 -1.80
CA HIS A 103 -12.37 -9.77 -3.06
C HIS A 103 -12.07 -8.29 -3.28
N HIS A 104 -11.81 -7.50 -2.23
CA HIS A 104 -11.48 -6.08 -2.42
C HIS A 104 -10.17 -5.87 -3.17
N GLU A 105 -9.22 -6.79 -2.98
CA GLU A 105 -7.87 -6.72 -3.55
C GLU A 105 -7.87 -6.58 -5.07
N ARG A 106 -8.80 -7.23 -5.79
CA ARG A 106 -8.84 -7.14 -7.26
C ARG A 106 -9.16 -5.75 -7.80
N TYR A 107 -9.54 -4.82 -6.93
CA TYR A 107 -9.89 -3.45 -7.28
C TYR A 107 -8.88 -2.42 -6.77
N THR A 108 -7.98 -2.80 -5.85
CA THR A 108 -7.03 -1.88 -5.23
C THR A 108 -5.59 -2.40 -5.17
N HIS A 109 -5.34 -3.70 -5.28
CA HIS A 109 -4.04 -4.34 -5.06
C HIS A 109 -3.37 -4.84 -6.35
N MET A 110 -3.87 -4.47 -7.53
CA MET A 110 -3.36 -4.98 -8.81
C MET A 110 -2.08 -4.28 -9.33
N GLY A 111 -1.53 -3.34 -8.57
CA GLY A 111 -0.33 -2.58 -8.92
C GLY A 111 -0.61 -1.10 -9.18
N TRP A 112 0.39 -0.26 -8.94
CA TRP A 112 0.29 1.20 -8.98
C TRP A 112 -0.12 1.76 -10.34
N VAL A 113 0.39 1.12 -11.41
CA VAL A 113 0.13 1.51 -12.81
C VAL A 113 -0.91 0.61 -13.49
N HIS A 114 -1.56 -0.28 -12.73
CA HIS A 114 -2.60 -1.15 -13.28
C HIS A 114 -3.75 -0.33 -13.86
N THR A 115 -4.26 -0.74 -15.02
CA THR A 115 -5.46 -0.14 -15.63
C THR A 115 -6.63 -1.10 -15.49
N TYR A 116 -7.61 -0.72 -14.67
CA TYR A 116 -8.82 -1.51 -14.47
C TYR A 116 -9.76 -1.38 -15.67
N SER A 117 -10.25 -2.51 -16.18
CA SER A 117 -11.28 -2.51 -17.25
C SER A 117 -12.59 -1.84 -16.81
N ILE A 118 -12.93 -1.98 -15.54
CA ILE A 118 -13.99 -1.25 -14.85
C ILE A 118 -13.42 -0.79 -13.51
N ASP A 119 -13.17 0.50 -13.37
CA ASP A 119 -12.60 1.09 -12.15
C ASP A 119 -13.69 1.31 -11.07
N LEU A 120 -14.21 0.20 -10.53
CA LEU A 120 -15.25 0.25 -9.50
C LEU A 120 -14.80 0.92 -8.21
N ALA A 121 -13.54 0.73 -7.83
CA ALA A 121 -12.97 1.32 -6.63
C ALA A 121 -12.60 2.80 -6.81
N GLN A 122 -12.68 3.36 -8.01
CA GLN A 122 -12.21 4.72 -8.31
C GLN A 122 -10.71 4.85 -7.98
N TRP A 123 -9.91 3.84 -8.36
CA TRP A 123 -8.46 3.82 -8.17
C TRP A 123 -7.81 5.03 -8.82
N HIS A 124 -8.11 5.31 -10.09
CA HIS A 124 -7.45 6.38 -10.85
C HIS A 124 -8.02 7.77 -10.56
N SER A 125 -9.31 7.86 -10.26
CA SER A 125 -10.03 9.13 -10.11
C SER A 125 -10.05 9.66 -8.68
N ILE A 126 -9.98 8.79 -7.66
CA ILE A 126 -10.10 9.21 -6.25
C ILE A 126 -8.96 8.67 -5.39
N ARG A 127 -8.80 7.33 -5.32
CA ARG A 127 -7.92 6.70 -4.31
C ARG A 127 -6.44 7.04 -4.52
N LYS A 128 -5.91 6.81 -5.72
CA LYS A 128 -4.51 7.13 -6.03
C LYS A 128 -4.22 8.63 -5.91
N PRO A 129 -5.02 9.55 -6.48
CA PRO A 129 -4.84 11.00 -6.26
C PRO A 129 -4.86 11.43 -4.79
N MET A 130 -5.79 10.88 -3.99
CA MET A 130 -5.88 11.15 -2.54
C MET A 130 -4.60 10.74 -1.82
N LEU A 131 -4.06 9.55 -2.08
CA LEU A 131 -2.81 9.10 -1.47
C LEU A 131 -1.62 9.99 -1.86
N ILE A 132 -1.51 10.36 -3.14
CA ILE A 132 -0.45 11.28 -3.60
C ILE A 132 -0.59 12.64 -2.91
N SER A 133 -1.80 13.18 -2.81
CA SER A 133 -2.05 14.46 -2.13
C SER A 133 -1.73 14.41 -0.64
N ALA A 134 -2.04 13.31 0.03
CA ALA A 134 -1.72 13.12 1.45
C ALA A 134 -0.21 13.06 1.69
N VAL A 135 0.53 12.32 0.84
CA VAL A 135 2.00 12.30 0.88
C VAL A 135 2.58 13.69 0.63
N ASN A 136 2.04 14.42 -0.35
CA ASN A 136 2.49 15.78 -0.67
C ASN A 136 2.30 16.74 0.51
N ASN A 137 1.13 16.67 1.17
CA ASN A 137 0.80 17.46 2.34
C ASN A 137 1.69 17.09 3.54
N ALA A 138 1.84 15.79 3.83
CA ALA A 138 2.62 15.30 4.96
C ALA A 138 4.11 15.66 4.87
N LEU A 139 4.67 15.62 3.66
CA LEU A 139 6.11 15.82 3.43
C LEU A 139 6.50 17.20 2.91
N ASP A 140 5.51 18.06 2.65
CA ASP A 140 5.70 19.42 2.12
C ASP A 140 6.56 19.44 0.85
N PHE A 141 6.24 18.59 -0.12
CA PHE A 141 6.85 18.62 -1.45
C PHE A 141 6.52 19.90 -2.24
N GLY A 142 5.63 20.73 -1.69
CA GLY A 142 5.07 21.89 -2.36
C GLY A 142 4.11 21.51 -3.46
N VAL A 143 3.63 22.53 -4.17
CA VAL A 143 2.87 22.38 -5.42
C VAL A 143 3.46 23.37 -6.41
N SER A 144 3.57 22.99 -7.68
CA SER A 144 4.01 23.93 -8.72
C SER A 144 3.07 25.15 -8.74
N GLY A 145 3.61 26.37 -8.83
CA GLY A 145 2.89 27.62 -8.48
C GLY A 145 1.54 27.90 -9.17
N TRP A 146 1.22 27.23 -10.29
CA TRP A 146 -0.08 27.29 -10.96
C TRP A 146 -1.20 26.52 -10.21
N LEU A 147 -0.84 25.58 -9.32
CA LEU A 147 -1.79 24.82 -8.49
C LEU A 147 -2.39 25.64 -7.36
N ILE A 148 -1.67 26.65 -6.84
CA ILE A 148 -2.23 27.59 -5.87
C ILE A 148 -3.40 28.35 -6.52
N GLU A 149 -3.34 28.65 -7.82
CA GLU A 149 -4.42 29.36 -8.53
C GLU A 149 -5.63 28.47 -8.83
N LEU A 150 -5.43 27.16 -9.08
CA LEU A 150 -6.51 26.20 -9.30
C LEU A 150 -7.19 25.75 -8.00
N ASP A 151 -6.41 25.55 -6.94
CA ASP A 151 -6.91 25.27 -5.58
C ASP A 151 -7.77 26.46 -5.07
N ASN A 152 -7.30 27.69 -5.28
CA ASN A 152 -8.08 28.91 -5.01
C ASN A 152 -9.34 29.06 -5.90
N ALA A 153 -9.39 28.38 -7.05
CA ALA A 153 -10.54 28.35 -7.95
C ALA A 153 -11.47 27.15 -7.70
N GLY A 154 -11.19 26.28 -6.72
CA GLY A 154 -11.97 25.08 -6.41
C GLY A 154 -11.79 23.93 -7.41
N TRP A 155 -10.71 23.95 -8.21
CA TRP A 155 -10.38 22.90 -9.17
C TRP A 155 -9.33 21.95 -8.58
N VAL A 156 -9.80 20.80 -8.11
CA VAL A 156 -8.95 19.70 -7.65
C VAL A 156 -8.55 18.87 -8.88
N SER A 157 -7.30 19.02 -9.34
CA SER A 157 -6.79 18.18 -10.43
C SER A 157 -6.35 16.82 -9.89
N THR A 158 -6.86 15.74 -10.47
CA THR A 158 -6.46 14.35 -10.16
C THR A 158 -5.28 13.90 -11.01
N ASP A 159 -4.71 14.78 -11.82
CA ASP A 159 -3.57 14.49 -12.69
C ASP A 159 -2.29 14.37 -11.86
N GLU A 160 -1.68 13.19 -11.83
CA GLU A 160 -0.45 12.94 -11.08
C GLU A 160 0.75 13.77 -11.57
N SER A 161 0.72 14.26 -12.81
CA SER A 161 1.82 15.03 -13.41
C SER A 161 2.05 16.39 -12.77
N ILE A 162 1.09 16.84 -11.95
CA ILE A 162 1.16 18.12 -11.24
C ILE A 162 2.02 18.05 -9.97
N TYR A 163 2.25 16.83 -9.46
CA TYR A 163 3.05 16.54 -8.27
C TYR A 163 4.52 16.27 -8.61
N ASP A 164 5.40 16.45 -7.63
CA ASP A 164 6.80 16.04 -7.77
C ASP A 164 6.90 14.52 -7.99
N LYS A 165 7.77 14.09 -8.91
CA LYS A 165 7.93 12.66 -9.24
C LYS A 165 8.41 11.81 -8.06
N LYS A 166 9.18 12.40 -7.13
CA LYS A 166 9.57 11.75 -5.87
C LYS A 166 8.37 11.60 -4.94
N CYS A 167 7.45 12.57 -4.89
CA CYS A 167 6.20 12.46 -4.14
C CYS A 167 5.35 11.29 -4.65
N VAL A 168 5.11 11.25 -5.97
CA VAL A 168 4.34 10.17 -6.60
C VAL A 168 5.00 8.81 -6.38
N SER A 169 6.32 8.72 -6.55
CA SER A 169 7.04 7.46 -6.32
C SER A 169 7.08 7.04 -4.86
N PHE A 170 7.12 7.98 -3.92
CA PHE A 170 7.05 7.66 -2.50
C PHE A 170 5.65 7.16 -2.09
N ALA A 171 4.59 7.77 -2.62
CA ALA A 171 3.23 7.25 -2.48
C ALA A 171 3.12 5.80 -3.01
N ALA A 172 3.73 5.52 -4.16
CA ALA A 172 3.80 4.18 -4.71
C ALA A 172 4.60 3.21 -3.82
N LEU A 173 5.74 3.63 -3.26
CA LEU A 173 6.51 2.83 -2.31
C LEU A 173 5.63 2.43 -1.11
N MET A 174 4.91 3.38 -0.51
CA MET A 174 4.03 3.10 0.63
C MET A 174 2.91 2.11 0.26
N TYR A 175 2.33 2.26 -0.93
CA TYR A 175 1.37 1.31 -1.51
C TYR A 175 1.95 -0.10 -1.65
N TYR A 176 3.17 -0.25 -2.18
CA TYR A 176 3.78 -1.58 -2.29
C TYR A 176 4.18 -2.17 -0.95
N VAL A 177 4.60 -1.36 0.03
CA VAL A 177 4.85 -1.84 1.40
C VAL A 177 3.56 -2.42 2.02
N HIS A 178 2.41 -1.80 1.75
CA HIS A 178 1.11 -2.34 2.15
C HIS A 178 0.92 -3.74 1.55
N ILE A 179 1.00 -3.85 0.22
CA ILE A 179 0.74 -5.12 -0.50
C ILE A 179 1.73 -6.21 -0.10
N LEU A 180 2.98 -5.87 0.23
CA LEU A 180 3.97 -6.82 0.74
C LEU A 180 3.57 -7.41 2.11
N GLY A 181 3.06 -6.57 3.02
CA GLY A 181 2.50 -7.06 4.29
C GLY A 181 1.36 -8.03 4.05
N ASP A 182 0.57 -7.74 3.03
CA ASP A 182 -0.58 -8.51 2.61
C ASP A 182 -0.18 -9.89 2.01
N HIS A 183 0.85 -9.93 1.17
CA HIS A 183 1.46 -11.20 0.72
C HIS A 183 2.02 -12.03 1.88
N SER A 184 2.59 -11.37 2.89
CA SER A 184 3.18 -12.05 4.06
C SER A 184 2.11 -12.66 4.99
N GLY A 185 0.89 -12.14 4.96
CA GLY A 185 -0.18 -12.47 5.91
C GLY A 185 -1.25 -13.44 5.43
N ASN A 186 -1.39 -13.63 4.11
CA ASN A 186 -2.59 -14.24 3.54
C ASN A 186 -2.63 -15.78 3.57
N THR A 187 -3.84 -16.32 3.63
CA THR A 187 -4.05 -17.77 3.57
C THR A 187 -3.81 -18.27 2.14
N TYR A 188 -3.19 -19.45 1.98
CA TYR A 188 -2.91 -20.05 0.67
C TYR A 188 -4.08 -19.89 -0.32
N THR A 189 -3.82 -19.16 -1.41
CA THR A 189 -4.71 -19.06 -2.57
C THR A 189 -3.92 -19.32 -3.84
N THR A 190 -4.53 -20.05 -4.78
CA THR A 190 -3.93 -20.36 -6.08
C THR A 190 -4.06 -19.23 -7.09
N ASP A 191 -4.90 -18.24 -6.80
CA ASP A 191 -5.16 -17.09 -7.66
C ASP A 191 -5.38 -15.86 -6.77
N PRO A 192 -4.30 -15.21 -6.31
CA PRO A 192 -4.44 -14.05 -5.46
C PRO A 192 -4.96 -12.89 -6.30
N ASP A 193 -5.98 -12.19 -5.81
CA ASP A 193 -6.61 -11.03 -6.44
C ASP A 193 -5.69 -9.77 -6.34
N ARG A 194 -4.38 -9.92 -6.57
CA ARG A 194 -3.37 -8.86 -6.40
C ARG A 194 -2.17 -9.04 -7.32
N ILE A 195 -1.36 -7.99 -7.46
CA ILE A 195 -0.11 -8.03 -8.22
C ILE A 195 0.84 -9.12 -7.66
N PRO A 196 1.46 -9.96 -8.51
CA PRO A 196 2.43 -10.96 -8.08
C PRO A 196 3.71 -10.34 -7.52
N LEU A 197 4.32 -11.00 -6.53
CA LEU A 197 5.65 -10.64 -6.01
C LEU A 197 6.72 -10.71 -7.11
N GLY A 198 6.65 -11.74 -7.94
CA GLY A 198 7.54 -11.96 -9.08
C GLY A 198 6.97 -12.99 -10.04
N HIS A 199 7.19 -12.81 -11.36
CA HIS A 199 6.79 -13.80 -12.35
C HIS A 199 7.74 -13.85 -13.57
N ARG A 200 7.50 -14.84 -14.44
CA ARG A 200 8.22 -14.97 -15.73
C ARG A 200 7.88 -13.82 -16.67
N ASN A 201 8.86 -13.40 -17.48
CA ASN A 201 8.71 -12.33 -18.47
C ASN A 201 8.27 -11.00 -17.85
N TYR A 202 8.82 -10.67 -16.68
CA TYR A 202 8.58 -9.38 -16.02
C TYR A 202 9.15 -8.23 -16.87
N GLY A 203 8.52 -7.06 -16.77
CA GLY A 203 8.92 -5.84 -17.45
C GLY A 203 7.77 -4.86 -17.55
N GLU A 204 7.96 -3.77 -18.29
CA GLU A 204 7.01 -2.66 -18.40
C GLU A 204 5.56 -3.08 -18.70
N THR A 205 5.36 -4.11 -19.53
CA THR A 205 4.03 -4.59 -19.94
C THR A 205 3.49 -5.76 -19.10
N ASN A 206 4.30 -6.28 -18.19
CA ASN A 206 3.98 -7.45 -17.37
C ASN A 206 4.71 -7.27 -16.03
N ARG A 207 4.12 -6.49 -15.13
CA ARG A 207 4.79 -5.91 -13.98
C ARG A 207 4.62 -6.77 -12.73
N ASP A 208 5.67 -6.83 -11.91
CA ASP A 208 5.67 -7.44 -10.59
C ASP A 208 6.11 -6.43 -9.51
N ILE A 209 5.86 -6.74 -8.24
CA ILE A 209 6.19 -5.83 -7.13
C ILE A 209 7.68 -5.46 -7.15
N ILE A 210 8.57 -6.41 -7.41
CA ILE A 210 10.02 -6.13 -7.45
C ILE A 210 10.37 -5.11 -8.54
N TYR A 211 9.84 -5.29 -9.76
CA TYR A 211 10.05 -4.39 -10.87
C TYR A 211 9.55 -2.97 -10.52
N ASP A 212 8.36 -2.87 -9.94
CA ASP A 212 7.75 -1.59 -9.58
C ASP A 212 8.51 -0.88 -8.45
N LEU A 213 8.90 -1.61 -7.42
CA LEU A 213 9.73 -1.07 -6.34
C LEU A 213 11.05 -0.53 -6.89
N GLN A 214 11.72 -1.26 -7.78
CA GLN A 214 12.99 -0.83 -8.36
C GLN A 214 12.83 0.48 -9.17
N GLU A 215 11.77 0.62 -9.95
CA GLU A 215 11.50 1.86 -10.68
C GLU A 215 11.24 3.04 -9.74
N HIS A 216 10.38 2.87 -8.73
CA HIS A 216 10.05 3.95 -7.81
C HIS A 216 11.21 4.33 -6.89
N LEU A 217 11.99 3.36 -6.39
CA LEU A 217 13.19 3.63 -5.58
C LEU A 217 14.25 4.40 -6.38
N ALA A 218 14.40 4.11 -7.68
CA ALA A 218 15.31 4.86 -8.54
C ALA A 218 14.90 6.33 -8.70
N VAL A 219 13.60 6.62 -8.68
CA VAL A 219 13.10 8.01 -8.70
C VAL A 219 13.31 8.68 -7.34
N ILE A 220 12.92 8.04 -6.24
CA ILE A 220 13.02 8.60 -4.89
C ILE A 220 14.48 8.95 -4.56
N PHE A 221 15.40 8.03 -4.85
CA PHE A 221 16.82 8.12 -4.47
C PHE A 221 17.74 8.44 -5.64
N ALA A 222 17.23 9.12 -6.68
CA ALA A 222 18.02 9.49 -7.86
C ALA A 222 19.31 10.26 -7.52
N ALA A 223 19.28 11.10 -6.48
CA ALA A 223 20.47 11.86 -6.03
C ALA A 223 21.51 10.98 -5.29
N GLN A 224 21.13 9.77 -4.90
CA GLN A 224 21.95 8.82 -4.15
C GLN A 224 22.25 7.56 -4.97
N SER A 225 22.03 7.58 -6.30
CA SER A 225 22.19 6.43 -7.20
C SER A 225 23.59 5.81 -7.16
N ASP A 226 24.60 6.62 -6.82
CA ASP A 226 25.98 6.18 -6.72
C ASP A 226 26.43 5.74 -5.33
N SER A 227 25.59 5.94 -4.30
CA SER A 227 25.92 5.55 -2.94
C SER A 227 25.97 4.02 -2.78
N ASP A 228 26.88 3.54 -1.94
CA ASP A 228 26.98 2.11 -1.62
C ASP A 228 25.68 1.57 -1.01
N THR A 229 24.99 2.38 -0.22
CA THR A 229 23.70 2.04 0.41
C THR A 229 22.62 1.78 -0.64
N TYR A 230 22.49 2.66 -1.63
CA TYR A 230 21.52 2.50 -2.71
C TYR A 230 21.87 1.30 -3.61
N LYS A 231 23.14 1.15 -3.99
CA LYS A 231 23.60 0.02 -4.81
C LYS A 231 23.29 -1.32 -4.13
N LYS A 232 23.55 -1.44 -2.82
CA LYS A 232 23.20 -2.64 -2.05
C LYS A 232 21.70 -2.91 -1.98
N LEU A 233 20.88 -1.88 -1.77
CA LEU A 233 19.41 -2.01 -1.82
C LEU A 233 18.95 -2.62 -3.15
N MET A 234 19.42 -2.05 -4.27
CA MET A 234 19.02 -2.50 -5.60
C MET A 234 19.55 -3.90 -5.93
N ASP A 235 20.77 -4.23 -5.50
CA ASP A 235 21.37 -5.56 -5.65
C ASP A 235 20.62 -6.63 -4.85
N GLU A 236 20.25 -6.34 -3.60
CA GLU A 236 19.50 -7.28 -2.76
C GLU A 236 18.09 -7.51 -3.29
N LEU A 237 17.37 -6.45 -3.70
CA LEU A 237 16.06 -6.59 -4.37
C LEU A 237 16.17 -7.40 -5.67
N SER A 238 17.24 -7.20 -6.45
CA SER A 238 17.46 -7.95 -7.70
C SER A 238 17.73 -9.43 -7.43
N ARG A 239 18.50 -9.73 -6.39
CA ARG A 239 18.78 -11.11 -5.97
C ARG A 239 17.50 -11.80 -5.49
N GLU A 240 16.74 -11.15 -4.60
CA GLU A 240 15.48 -11.69 -4.09
C GLU A 240 14.48 -11.93 -5.22
N GLY A 241 14.32 -10.94 -6.11
CA GLY A 241 13.46 -11.04 -7.28
C GLY A 241 13.86 -12.17 -8.22
N LYS A 242 15.16 -12.45 -8.38
CA LYS A 242 15.60 -13.60 -9.19
C LYS A 242 15.15 -14.92 -8.58
N GLU A 243 15.21 -15.07 -7.27
CA GLU A 243 14.78 -16.30 -6.59
C GLU A 243 13.25 -16.48 -6.67
N ILE A 244 12.48 -15.43 -6.39
CA ILE A 244 11.01 -15.45 -6.51
C ILE A 244 10.58 -15.83 -7.93
N ARG A 245 11.19 -15.20 -8.94
CA ARG A 245 10.87 -15.45 -10.35
C ARG A 245 11.33 -16.83 -10.81
N GLN A 246 12.28 -17.48 -10.12
CA GLN A 246 12.64 -18.89 -10.30
C GLN A 246 11.60 -19.81 -9.67
N LEU A 247 11.07 -19.47 -8.50
CA LEU A 247 9.99 -20.22 -7.88
C LEU A 247 8.68 -20.15 -8.71
N ALA A 248 8.40 -19.00 -9.33
CA ALA A 248 7.28 -18.79 -10.25
C ALA A 248 7.31 -19.68 -11.52
N GLN A 249 8.41 -20.42 -11.73
CA GLN A 249 8.61 -21.26 -12.91
C GLN A 249 8.02 -22.66 -12.76
N SER A 250 7.82 -23.11 -11.53
CA SER A 250 7.22 -24.39 -11.17
C SER A 250 5.74 -24.25 -10.88
N ARG A 251 5.03 -25.38 -10.89
CA ARG A 251 3.65 -25.44 -10.40
C ARG A 251 3.69 -25.13 -8.90
N ILE A 252 3.15 -23.98 -8.51
CA ILE A 252 3.12 -23.51 -7.11
C ILE A 252 2.39 -24.55 -6.26
N THR A 253 3.14 -25.17 -5.36
CA THR A 253 2.65 -26.03 -4.28
C THR A 253 2.28 -25.17 -3.07
N LYS A 254 1.67 -25.79 -2.05
CA LYS A 254 1.39 -25.08 -0.79
C LYS A 254 2.68 -24.66 -0.08
N GLU A 255 3.71 -25.49 -0.17
CA GLU A 255 5.05 -25.22 0.35
C GLU A 255 5.70 -24.04 -0.40
N ASP A 256 5.58 -23.99 -1.72
CA ASP A 256 6.07 -22.84 -2.51
C ASP A 256 5.37 -21.54 -2.08
N TYR A 257 4.07 -21.59 -1.75
CA TYR A 257 3.36 -20.42 -1.27
C TYR A 257 3.88 -19.91 0.09
N LEU A 258 4.18 -20.79 1.05
CA LEU A 258 4.82 -20.37 2.31
C LEU A 258 6.16 -19.68 2.03
N GLN A 259 6.93 -20.21 1.08
CA GLN A 259 8.17 -19.59 0.64
C GLN A 259 7.93 -18.22 -0.02
N TYR A 260 6.85 -18.03 -0.78
CA TYR A 260 6.43 -16.71 -1.28
C TYR A 260 6.14 -15.71 -0.15
N GLN A 261 5.53 -16.14 0.96
CA GLN A 261 5.29 -15.26 2.11
C GLN A 261 6.59 -14.87 2.80
N GLU A 262 7.53 -15.82 2.92
CA GLU A 262 8.88 -15.53 3.43
C GLU A 262 9.61 -14.53 2.53
N TYR A 263 9.49 -14.65 1.21
CA TYR A 263 10.04 -13.68 0.27
C TYR A 263 9.41 -12.28 0.43
N ALA A 264 8.09 -12.19 0.64
CA ALA A 264 7.44 -10.89 0.91
C ALA A 264 7.99 -10.23 2.18
N ALA A 265 8.13 -11.00 3.27
CA ALA A 265 8.71 -10.52 4.52
C ALA A 265 10.19 -10.13 4.35
N SER A 266 10.96 -10.90 3.57
CA SER A 266 12.36 -10.61 3.25
C SER A 266 12.50 -9.30 2.48
N ILE A 267 11.61 -9.02 1.51
CA ILE A 267 11.60 -7.72 0.81
C ILE A 267 11.35 -6.57 1.79
N VAL A 268 10.40 -6.72 2.73
CA VAL A 268 10.17 -5.72 3.79
C VAL A 268 11.44 -5.52 4.64
N ASP A 269 12.17 -6.58 4.98
CA ASP A 269 13.41 -6.49 5.74
C ASP A 269 14.53 -5.78 4.96
N ILE A 270 14.65 -6.05 3.65
CA ILE A 270 15.57 -5.34 2.75
C ILE A 270 15.22 -3.85 2.76
N LEU A 271 13.95 -3.49 2.54
CA LEU A 271 13.50 -2.10 2.55
C LEU A 271 13.81 -1.44 3.91
N ALA A 272 13.44 -2.05 5.03
CA ALA A 272 13.70 -1.55 6.38
C ALA A 272 15.19 -1.40 6.73
N THR A 273 16.07 -2.14 6.07
CA THR A 273 17.53 -2.07 6.31
C THR A 273 18.17 -0.85 5.64
N TYR A 274 17.65 -0.45 4.47
CA TYR A 274 18.28 0.54 3.59
C TYR A 274 17.48 1.82 3.44
N VAL A 275 16.15 1.75 3.29
CA VAL A 275 15.27 2.91 3.08
C VAL A 275 15.44 3.97 4.17
N PRO A 276 15.45 3.67 5.48
CA PRO A 276 15.57 4.70 6.51
C PRO A 276 16.84 5.56 6.35
N LYS A 277 17.98 4.91 6.06
CA LYS A 277 19.27 5.57 5.87
C LYS A 277 19.28 6.46 4.63
N LEU A 278 18.60 6.04 3.56
CA LEU A 278 18.50 6.81 2.33
C LEU A 278 17.54 8.00 2.51
N LEU A 279 16.41 7.82 3.22
CA LEU A 279 15.46 8.88 3.55
C LEU A 279 16.12 9.96 4.44
N GLU A 280 16.91 9.57 5.44
CA GLU A 280 17.63 10.51 6.32
C GLU A 280 18.60 11.43 5.54
N ASN A 281 19.12 10.96 4.40
CA ASN A 281 20.02 11.72 3.53
C ASN A 281 19.29 12.60 2.48
N GLU A 282 17.98 12.44 2.31
CA GLU A 282 17.17 13.30 1.46
C GLU A 282 16.55 14.41 2.30
N ALA A 283 16.91 15.67 2.01
CA ALA A 283 16.55 16.80 2.87
C ALA A 283 15.05 16.93 3.16
N PHE A 284 14.20 16.63 2.18
CA PHE A 284 12.75 16.75 2.33
C PHE A 284 12.18 15.71 3.32
N PHE A 285 12.57 14.44 3.23
CA PHE A 285 12.19 13.42 4.21
C PHE A 285 12.83 13.69 5.58
N ALA A 286 14.14 14.02 5.59
CA ALA A 286 14.89 14.33 6.81
C ALA A 286 14.22 15.40 7.67
N ASN A 287 13.72 16.47 7.05
CA ASN A 287 13.11 17.62 7.73
C ASN A 287 11.72 17.34 8.33
N VAL A 288 11.09 16.22 7.97
CA VAL A 288 9.78 15.85 8.50
C VAL A 288 9.89 14.66 9.44
N PHE A 289 10.65 13.64 9.05
CA PHE A 289 10.69 12.37 9.76
C PHE A 289 11.85 12.24 10.76
N TYR A 290 12.97 12.95 10.58
CA TYR A 290 14.20 12.70 11.34
C TYR A 290 14.76 13.93 12.08
N LYS A 291 14.10 15.08 11.99
CA LYS A 291 14.46 16.33 12.67
C LYS A 291 13.28 16.89 13.44
#